data_AF-A0A976Q796-F1
#
_entry.id   AF-A0A976Q796-F1
#
_cell.length_a   1.000
_cell.length_b   1.000
_cell.length_c   1.000
_cell.angle_alpha   90.00
_cell.angle_beta   90.00
_cell.angle_gamma   90.00
#
_symmetry.space_group_name_H-M   'P 1'
#
loop_
_entity.id
_entity.type
_entity.pdbx_description
1 polymer ?
#
loop_
_entity_poly.entity_id
_entity_poly.type
_entity_poly.pdbx_seq_one_letter_code
_entity_poly.pdbx_strand_id
1 'polypeptide(L)'
;MGKLPQHWIKISLINLLIVAFVGVILRYKIAFALPLIDQKHLLHGYSHFAFAGWINQTIMVLMLMAISNQQENTLLKKYKVLIYINLLTAYGMLISFAISGYALFSISFSTLSIINSYIFGIFIWKEMNKLNKKLTSYWWYKAAILFNIISSLGSFTLSFLMASSSVNQNYYLLAVYAFLHFQYNGWFFFACMGLLITQIEKIGTVDKKLKIIFWLFSIACIPAYYLPVLWLSIPLMGYVIIVLAAAAQWIGWGMLLVIICKNHAQFLRLFHKKGRWLVYLSGIALSIKLLLQLISTIPSLSHLAFGFRPVVIGYLHLMLLGVISLFLLGYIFANQLIKIGYYAKMGSIVFIIGIVVNQILLLVQGASAMNYIGIPFINESLFIVALIIFIGLFLINIQRELNYKN
;
A
#
# COMPACT_ATOMS: atom_id res chain seq x y z
N MET A 1 -24.64 7.94 8.67
CA MET A 1 -24.06 7.32 7.44
C MET A 1 -24.95 6.18 7.00
N GLY A 2 -25.26 6.08 5.70
CA GLY A 2 -26.07 4.97 5.17
C GLY A 2 -25.38 3.59 5.30
N LYS A 3 -26.14 2.50 5.18
CA LYS A 3 -25.63 1.11 5.30
C LYS A 3 -24.61 0.74 4.20
N LEU A 4 -24.63 1.43 3.06
CA LEU A 4 -23.84 1.08 1.87
C LEU A 4 -22.32 1.30 2.03
N PRO A 5 -21.81 2.49 2.45
CA PRO A 5 -20.37 2.65 2.72
C PRO A 5 -19.82 1.64 3.72
N GLN A 6 -20.58 1.37 4.78
CA GLN A 6 -20.16 0.42 5.82
C GLN A 6 -19.98 -0.99 5.25
N HIS A 7 -20.88 -1.43 4.37
CA HIS A 7 -20.79 -2.75 3.74
C HIS A 7 -19.45 -2.92 2.98
N TRP A 8 -19.06 -1.93 2.18
CA TRP A 8 -17.82 -2.01 1.41
C TRP A 8 -16.56 -2.01 2.27
N ILE A 9 -16.52 -1.16 3.30
CA ILE A 9 -15.39 -1.17 4.24
C ILE A 9 -15.31 -2.49 5.00
N LYS A 10 -16.43 -3.13 5.32
CA LYS A 10 -16.42 -4.47 5.93
C LYS A 10 -15.79 -5.50 5.00
N ILE A 11 -16.15 -5.51 3.71
CA ILE A 11 -15.53 -6.40 2.72
C ILE A 11 -14.03 -6.15 2.67
N SER A 12 -13.58 -4.89 2.61
CA SER A 12 -12.15 -4.55 2.69
C SER A 12 -11.48 -5.19 3.92
N LEU A 13 -12.05 -5.05 5.12
CA LEU A 13 -11.46 -5.65 6.34
C LEU A 13 -11.41 -7.18 6.31
N ILE A 14 -12.37 -7.84 5.66
CA ILE A 14 -12.32 -9.29 5.40
C ILE A 14 -11.18 -9.61 4.43
N ASN A 15 -11.00 -8.82 3.37
CA ASN A 15 -9.92 -9.03 2.43
C ASN A 15 -8.55 -8.89 3.11
N LEU A 16 -8.36 -7.93 4.03
CA LEU A 16 -7.12 -7.86 4.83
C LEU A 16 -6.91 -9.11 5.68
N LEU A 17 -7.98 -9.64 6.29
CA LEU A 17 -7.92 -10.88 7.07
C LEU A 17 -7.51 -12.08 6.19
N ILE A 18 -8.05 -12.18 4.97
CA ILE A 18 -7.68 -13.22 4.00
C ILE A 18 -6.21 -13.05 3.57
N VAL A 19 -5.75 -11.81 3.34
CA VAL A 19 -4.32 -11.55 3.07
C VAL A 19 -3.48 -12.12 4.20
N ALA A 20 -3.77 -11.77 5.46
CA ALA A 20 -3.00 -12.28 6.59
C ALA A 20 -3.07 -13.80 6.73
N PHE A 21 -4.23 -14.42 6.49
CA PHE A 21 -4.39 -15.87 6.50
C PHE A 21 -3.49 -16.56 5.47
N VAL A 22 -3.50 -16.07 4.22
CA VAL A 22 -2.61 -16.61 3.17
C VAL A 22 -1.14 -16.34 3.52
N GLY A 23 -0.84 -15.19 4.15
CA GLY A 23 0.50 -14.89 4.67
C GLY A 23 0.97 -15.88 5.75
N VAL A 24 0.07 -16.33 6.62
CA VAL A 24 0.33 -17.41 7.60
C VAL A 24 0.69 -18.70 6.89
N ILE A 25 -0.07 -19.09 5.85
CA ILE A 25 0.23 -20.31 5.06
C ILE A 25 1.60 -20.21 4.40
N LEU A 26 1.93 -19.05 3.79
CA LEU A 26 3.23 -18.82 3.16
C LEU A 26 4.39 -18.92 4.17
N ARG A 27 4.21 -18.41 5.38
CA ARG A 27 5.23 -18.51 6.45
C ARG A 27 5.32 -19.92 7.02
N TYR A 28 4.19 -20.59 7.19
CA TYR A 28 4.14 -22.00 7.59
C TYR A 28 4.95 -22.85 6.62
N LYS A 29 4.72 -22.71 5.31
CA LYS A 29 5.44 -23.50 4.31
C LYS A 29 6.96 -23.23 4.28
N ILE A 30 7.42 -22.05 4.69
CA ILE A 30 8.85 -21.75 4.81
C ILE A 30 9.45 -22.44 6.05
N ALA A 31 8.68 -22.52 7.14
CA ALA A 31 9.13 -23.12 8.40
C ALA A 31 8.96 -24.66 8.43
N PHE A 32 7.95 -25.19 7.75
CA PHE A 32 7.52 -26.58 7.83
C PHE A 32 7.15 -27.12 6.44
N ALA A 33 7.26 -28.44 6.27
CA ALA A 33 6.90 -29.09 5.01
C ALA A 33 5.39 -28.97 4.71
N LEU A 34 5.06 -28.42 3.54
CA LEU A 34 3.70 -28.38 3.00
C LEU A 34 3.74 -28.66 1.48
N PRO A 35 3.83 -29.94 1.06
CA PRO A 35 4.09 -30.30 -0.33
C PRO A 35 2.92 -30.03 -1.28
N LEU A 36 1.68 -29.96 -0.76
CA LEU A 36 0.46 -29.78 -1.55
C LEU A 36 0.33 -28.41 -2.22
N ILE A 37 1.03 -27.39 -1.72
CA ILE A 37 0.90 -26.00 -2.18
C ILE A 37 2.19 -25.64 -2.89
N ASP A 38 2.15 -24.98 -4.05
CA ASP A 38 3.35 -24.37 -4.64
C ASP A 38 3.64 -22.99 -4.01
N GLN A 39 4.89 -22.76 -3.59
CA GLN A 39 5.24 -21.53 -2.84
C GLN A 39 5.17 -20.29 -3.74
N LYS A 40 5.62 -20.42 -4.99
CA LYS A 40 5.69 -19.30 -5.94
C LYS A 40 4.29 -18.92 -6.40
N HIS A 41 3.46 -19.92 -6.73
CA HIS A 41 2.07 -19.75 -7.12
C HIS A 41 1.25 -19.05 -6.03
N LEU A 42 1.33 -19.55 -4.79
CA LEU A 42 0.63 -18.93 -3.67
C LEU A 42 1.16 -17.52 -3.38
N LEU A 43 2.46 -17.26 -3.54
CA LEU A 43 3.04 -15.92 -3.39
C LEU A 43 2.49 -14.93 -4.43
N HIS A 44 2.31 -15.35 -5.69
CA HIS A 44 1.65 -14.54 -6.71
C HIS A 44 0.20 -14.26 -6.34
N GLY A 45 -0.59 -15.29 -5.99
CA GLY A 45 -1.98 -15.10 -5.55
C GLY A 45 -2.10 -14.16 -4.34
N TYR A 46 -1.25 -14.34 -3.33
CA TYR A 46 -1.15 -13.49 -2.14
C TYR A 46 -0.89 -12.03 -2.49
N SER A 47 0.16 -11.75 -3.28
CA SER A 47 0.57 -10.38 -3.59
C SER A 47 -0.46 -9.66 -4.47
N HIS A 48 -1.01 -10.33 -5.48
CA HIS A 48 -2.10 -9.79 -6.31
C HIS A 48 -3.35 -9.49 -5.48
N PHE A 49 -3.73 -10.38 -4.55
CA PHE A 49 -4.88 -10.17 -3.67
C PHE A 49 -4.63 -9.06 -2.63
N ALA A 50 -3.43 -8.97 -2.07
CA ALA A 50 -3.06 -7.88 -1.17
C ALA A 50 -3.15 -6.52 -1.87
N PHE A 51 -2.72 -6.44 -3.14
CA PHE A 51 -2.75 -5.20 -3.90
C PHE A 51 -4.16 -4.86 -4.39
N ALA A 52 -4.84 -5.79 -5.06
CA ALA A 52 -6.14 -5.54 -5.67
C ALA A 52 -7.31 -5.67 -4.68
N GLY A 53 -7.33 -6.75 -3.91
CA GLY A 53 -8.42 -7.10 -2.99
C GLY A 53 -8.42 -6.30 -1.70
N TRP A 54 -7.25 -6.05 -1.10
CA TRP A 54 -7.16 -5.22 0.10
C TRP A 54 -6.93 -3.73 -0.24
N ILE A 55 -5.76 -3.37 -0.75
CA ILE A 55 -5.35 -1.96 -0.84
C ILE A 55 -6.19 -1.20 -1.87
N ASN A 56 -6.20 -1.65 -3.13
CA ASN A 56 -6.89 -0.99 -4.23
C ASN A 56 -8.40 -0.88 -3.97
N GLN A 57 -9.02 -1.98 -3.54
CA GLN A 57 -10.42 -2.01 -3.15
C GLN A 57 -10.77 -0.92 -2.12
N THR A 58 -9.96 -0.85 -1.05
CA THR A 58 -10.18 0.11 0.03
C THR A 58 -9.97 1.53 -0.43
N ILE A 59 -8.94 1.78 -1.24
CA ILE A 59 -8.67 3.09 -1.84
C ILE A 59 -9.83 3.53 -2.74
N MET A 60 -10.31 2.66 -3.64
CA MET A 60 -11.45 2.98 -4.54
C MET A 60 -12.68 3.42 -3.74
N VAL A 61 -13.02 2.67 -2.69
CA VAL A 61 -14.17 2.99 -1.81
C VAL A 61 -13.96 4.31 -1.08
N LEU A 62 -12.80 4.49 -0.44
CA LEU A 62 -12.51 5.71 0.32
C LEU A 62 -12.39 6.96 -0.57
N MET A 63 -11.83 6.84 -1.77
CA MET A 63 -11.75 7.93 -2.74
C MET A 63 -13.14 8.35 -3.21
N LEU A 64 -14.01 7.41 -3.56
CA LEU A 64 -15.41 7.71 -3.93
C LEU A 64 -16.13 8.43 -2.79
N MET A 65 -15.95 7.98 -1.56
CA MET A 65 -16.52 8.63 -0.37
C MET A 65 -15.96 10.04 -0.16
N ALA A 66 -14.65 10.22 -0.28
CA ALA A 66 -13.99 11.52 -0.09
C ALA A 66 -14.37 12.56 -1.16
N ILE A 67 -14.57 12.13 -2.42
CA ILE A 67 -14.94 13.01 -3.54
C ILE A 67 -16.44 13.32 -3.51
N SER A 68 -17.29 12.38 -3.10
CA SER A 68 -18.73 12.63 -2.99
C SER A 68 -19.01 13.75 -1.98
N ASN A 69 -19.81 14.75 -2.37
CA ASN A 69 -20.32 15.75 -1.43
C ASN A 69 -20.98 15.01 -0.25
N GLN A 70 -20.57 15.36 0.97
CA GLN A 70 -20.71 14.58 2.21
C GLN A 70 -22.14 14.17 2.62
N GLN A 71 -23.17 14.44 1.81
CA GLN A 71 -24.56 14.25 2.18
C GLN A 71 -25.30 13.09 1.48
N GLU A 72 -24.85 12.50 0.35
CA GLU A 72 -25.71 11.52 -0.36
C GLU A 72 -25.09 10.19 -0.86
N ASN A 73 -23.80 9.92 -0.68
CA ASN A 73 -23.16 8.66 -1.15
C ASN A 73 -23.45 8.31 -2.64
N THR A 74 -23.75 9.32 -3.46
CA THR A 74 -24.25 9.15 -4.85
C THR A 74 -23.21 8.48 -5.75
N LEU A 75 -21.94 8.85 -5.62
CA LEU A 75 -20.86 8.28 -6.42
C LEU A 75 -20.61 6.81 -6.11
N LEU A 76 -20.66 6.41 -4.83
CA LEU A 76 -20.48 5.01 -4.44
C LEU A 76 -21.58 4.11 -5.01
N LYS A 77 -22.83 4.59 -5.02
CA LYS A 77 -23.95 3.90 -5.68
C LYS A 77 -23.74 3.81 -7.19
N LYS A 78 -23.36 4.93 -7.82
CA LYS A 78 -23.16 5.05 -9.27
C LYS A 78 -22.06 4.12 -9.79
N TYR A 79 -20.95 3.99 -9.05
CA TYR A 79 -19.78 3.22 -9.48
C TYR A 79 -19.61 1.87 -8.78
N LYS A 80 -20.65 1.38 -8.07
CA LYS A 80 -20.61 0.10 -7.34
C LYS A 80 -20.17 -1.09 -8.21
N VAL A 81 -20.52 -1.07 -9.49
CA VAL A 81 -20.19 -2.16 -10.44
C VAL A 81 -18.68 -2.29 -10.59
N LEU A 82 -17.94 -1.18 -10.71
CA LEU A 82 -16.47 -1.20 -10.81
C LEU A 82 -15.81 -1.75 -9.53
N ILE A 83 -16.44 -1.50 -8.39
CA ILE A 83 -16.00 -2.03 -7.10
C ILE A 83 -16.22 -3.55 -7.03
N TYR A 84 -17.38 -4.05 -7.51
CA TYR A 84 -17.63 -5.48 -7.62
C TYR A 84 -16.69 -6.17 -8.60
N ILE A 85 -16.43 -5.56 -9.77
CA ILE A 85 -15.48 -6.10 -10.76
C ILE A 85 -14.08 -6.22 -10.14
N ASN A 86 -13.63 -5.21 -9.38
CA ASN A 86 -12.32 -5.28 -8.68
C ASN A 86 -12.26 -6.44 -7.67
N LEU A 87 -13.34 -6.70 -6.93
CA LEU A 87 -13.41 -7.87 -6.05
C LEU A 87 -13.36 -9.16 -6.84
N LEU A 88 -14.19 -9.29 -7.88
CA LEU A 88 -14.23 -10.49 -8.71
C LEU A 88 -12.85 -10.80 -9.29
N THR A 89 -12.15 -9.80 -9.83
CA THR A 89 -10.80 -9.98 -10.36
C THR A 89 -9.78 -10.28 -9.27
N ALA A 90 -9.87 -9.65 -8.10
CA ALA A 90 -8.97 -9.93 -6.98
C ALA A 90 -9.09 -11.38 -6.49
N TYR A 91 -10.31 -11.85 -6.22
CA TYR A 91 -10.56 -13.23 -5.80
C TYR A 91 -10.22 -14.23 -6.90
N GLY A 92 -10.56 -13.90 -8.15
CA GLY A 92 -10.17 -14.68 -9.34
C GLY A 92 -8.65 -14.84 -9.43
N MET A 93 -7.88 -13.76 -9.26
CA MET A 93 -6.41 -13.80 -9.21
C MET A 93 -5.91 -14.63 -8.03
N LEU A 94 -6.45 -14.47 -6.82
CA LEU A 94 -6.02 -15.24 -5.65
C LEU A 94 -6.10 -16.75 -5.91
N ILE A 95 -7.24 -17.21 -6.40
CA ILE A 95 -7.51 -18.64 -6.64
C ILE A 95 -6.70 -19.14 -7.84
N SER A 96 -6.77 -18.45 -8.98
CA SER A 96 -6.13 -18.90 -10.21
C SER A 96 -4.60 -18.91 -10.10
N PHE A 97 -3.96 -17.87 -9.55
CA PHE A 97 -2.51 -17.88 -9.34
C PHE A 97 -2.09 -18.95 -8.35
N ALA A 98 -2.85 -19.19 -7.28
CA ALA A 98 -2.50 -20.20 -6.28
C ALA A 98 -2.54 -21.63 -6.85
N ILE A 99 -3.46 -21.91 -7.79
CA ILE A 99 -3.62 -23.24 -8.41
C ILE A 99 -2.64 -23.43 -9.58
N SER A 100 -2.60 -22.49 -10.52
CA SER A 100 -1.94 -22.70 -11.83
C SER A 100 -0.81 -21.72 -12.15
N GLY A 101 -0.47 -20.80 -11.24
CA GLY A 101 0.60 -19.83 -11.49
C GLY A 101 0.25 -18.88 -12.63
N TYR A 102 1.21 -18.58 -13.51
CA TYR A 102 0.99 -17.77 -14.71
C TYR A 102 0.36 -18.63 -15.81
N ALA A 103 -0.96 -18.63 -15.86
CA ALA A 103 -1.78 -19.39 -16.81
C ALA A 103 -2.87 -18.49 -17.39
N LEU A 104 -3.63 -19.02 -18.36
CA LEU A 104 -4.68 -18.25 -19.06
C LEU A 104 -5.61 -17.53 -18.10
N PHE A 105 -6.20 -18.23 -17.13
CA PHE A 105 -7.16 -17.63 -16.20
C PHE A 105 -6.55 -16.55 -15.29
N SER A 106 -5.35 -16.75 -14.77
CA SER A 106 -4.69 -15.77 -13.89
C SER A 106 -4.28 -14.51 -14.66
N ILE A 107 -3.80 -14.67 -15.89
CA ILE A 107 -3.49 -13.56 -16.80
C ILE A 107 -4.78 -12.83 -17.21
N SER A 108 -5.86 -13.54 -17.53
CA SER A 108 -7.16 -12.93 -17.86
C SER A 108 -7.72 -12.10 -16.71
N PHE A 109 -7.73 -12.63 -15.48
CA PHE A 109 -8.20 -11.87 -14.31
C PHE A 109 -7.30 -10.66 -14.01
N SER A 110 -5.98 -10.80 -14.13
CA SER A 110 -5.03 -9.69 -13.97
C SER A 110 -5.28 -8.59 -15.01
N THR A 111 -5.46 -8.97 -16.28
CA THR A 111 -5.74 -8.05 -17.39
C THR A 111 -7.07 -7.31 -17.18
N LEU A 112 -8.13 -8.04 -16.79
CA LEU A 112 -9.42 -7.45 -16.46
C LEU A 112 -9.32 -6.49 -15.26
N SER A 113 -8.48 -6.82 -14.26
CA SER A 113 -8.22 -5.95 -13.12
C SER A 113 -7.56 -4.63 -13.54
N ILE A 114 -6.60 -4.66 -14.47
CA ILE A 114 -5.94 -3.46 -15.01
C ILE A 114 -6.96 -2.62 -15.78
N ILE A 115 -7.74 -3.21 -16.68
CA ILE A 115 -8.78 -2.51 -17.45
C ILE A 115 -9.79 -1.85 -16.52
N ASN A 116 -10.28 -2.56 -15.50
CA ASN A 116 -11.21 -2.01 -14.52
C ASN A 116 -10.62 -0.82 -13.76
N SER A 117 -9.32 -0.88 -13.40
CA SER A 117 -8.62 0.23 -12.74
C SER A 117 -8.53 1.47 -13.62
N TYR A 118 -8.36 1.32 -14.94
CA TYR A 118 -8.33 2.42 -15.89
C TYR A 118 -9.69 3.07 -16.05
N ILE A 119 -10.72 2.26 -16.23
CA ILE A 119 -12.10 2.71 -16.35
C ILE A 119 -12.49 3.50 -15.09
N PHE A 120 -12.17 2.96 -13.90
CA PHE A 120 -12.36 3.66 -12.63
C PHE A 120 -11.63 5.00 -12.58
N GLY A 121 -10.34 5.03 -12.95
CA GLY A 121 -9.53 6.24 -12.99
C GLY A 121 -10.12 7.33 -13.90
N ILE A 122 -10.50 6.97 -15.12
CA ILE A 122 -11.13 7.90 -16.08
C ILE A 122 -12.42 8.49 -15.51
N PHE A 123 -13.28 7.66 -14.92
CA PHE A 123 -14.54 8.15 -14.36
C PHE A 123 -14.33 9.07 -13.16
N ILE A 124 -13.46 8.69 -12.22
CA ILE A 124 -13.15 9.53 -11.06
C ILE A 124 -12.53 10.86 -11.48
N TRP A 125 -11.65 10.84 -12.49
CA TRP A 125 -11.08 12.06 -13.04
C TRP A 125 -12.15 13.00 -13.61
N LYS A 126 -13.10 12.46 -14.37
CA LYS A 126 -14.24 13.23 -14.90
C LYS A 126 -15.11 13.80 -13.79
N GLU A 127 -15.40 13.04 -12.74
CA GLU A 127 -16.21 13.52 -11.60
C GLU A 127 -15.48 14.63 -10.82
N MET A 128 -14.17 14.52 -10.59
CA MET A 128 -13.39 15.60 -9.97
C MET A 128 -13.42 16.89 -10.80
N ASN A 129 -13.31 16.78 -12.14
CA ASN A 129 -13.39 17.94 -13.03
C ASN A 129 -14.78 18.59 -13.04
N LYS A 130 -15.86 17.78 -13.02
CA LYS A 130 -17.24 18.28 -12.98
C LYS A 130 -17.53 19.10 -11.72
N LEU A 131 -16.97 18.69 -10.57
CA LEU A 131 -17.17 19.41 -9.31
C LEU A 131 -16.49 20.79 -9.30
N ASN A 132 -15.57 21.06 -10.24
CA ASN A 132 -14.85 22.33 -10.41
C ASN A 132 -14.26 22.93 -9.11
N LYS A 133 -13.91 22.08 -8.14
CA LYS A 133 -13.28 22.49 -6.89
C LYS A 133 -11.77 22.62 -7.09
N LYS A 134 -11.18 23.72 -6.63
CA LYS A 134 -9.73 23.98 -6.71
C LYS A 134 -8.95 23.38 -5.52
N LEU A 135 -9.23 22.13 -5.17
CA LEU A 135 -8.58 21.41 -4.06
C LEU A 135 -7.24 20.82 -4.50
N THR A 136 -6.22 20.91 -3.64
CA THR A 136 -4.92 20.25 -3.80
C THR A 136 -5.06 18.73 -3.71
N SER A 137 -5.99 18.20 -2.91
CA SER A 137 -6.22 16.75 -2.82
C SER A 137 -6.59 16.13 -4.18
N TYR A 138 -7.24 16.88 -5.06
CA TYR A 138 -7.58 16.40 -6.41
C TYR A 138 -6.34 16.23 -7.29
N TRP A 139 -5.29 17.01 -7.05
CA TRP A 139 -4.01 16.83 -7.75
C TRP A 139 -3.35 15.51 -7.33
N TRP A 140 -3.37 15.21 -6.03
CA TRP A 140 -2.89 13.92 -5.51
C TRP A 140 -3.65 12.73 -6.10
N TYR A 141 -4.98 12.78 -6.14
CA TYR A 141 -5.78 11.70 -6.76
C TYR A 141 -5.52 11.55 -8.25
N LYS A 142 -5.37 12.66 -8.99
CA LYS A 142 -5.03 12.64 -10.41
C LYS A 142 -3.65 12.02 -10.65
N ALA A 143 -2.64 12.45 -9.90
CA ALA A 143 -1.30 11.85 -9.97
C ALA A 143 -1.32 10.36 -9.62
N ALA A 144 -2.09 9.96 -8.60
CA ALA A 144 -2.28 8.54 -8.28
C ALA A 144 -2.78 7.76 -9.50
N ILE A 145 -3.85 8.23 -10.15
CA ILE A 145 -4.42 7.57 -11.35
C ILE A 145 -3.38 7.46 -12.47
N LEU A 146 -2.60 8.52 -12.72
CA LEU A 146 -1.52 8.48 -13.72
C LEU A 146 -0.46 7.44 -13.37
N PHE A 147 -0.01 7.40 -12.11
CA PHE A 147 0.97 6.41 -11.70
C PHE A 147 0.44 4.98 -11.74
N ASN A 148 -0.85 4.75 -11.54
CA ASN A 148 -1.47 3.44 -11.76
C ASN A 148 -1.47 3.02 -13.23
N ILE A 149 -1.59 3.99 -14.15
CA ILE A 149 -1.45 3.71 -15.59
C ILE A 149 0.01 3.44 -15.95
N ILE A 150 0.95 4.20 -15.38
CA ILE A 150 2.39 4.01 -15.62
C ILE A 150 2.87 2.66 -15.04
N SER A 151 2.36 2.24 -13.88
CA SER A 151 2.76 0.98 -13.24
C SER A 151 2.44 -0.25 -14.09
N SER A 152 1.33 -0.22 -14.82
CA SER A 152 0.93 -1.34 -15.68
C SER A 152 1.91 -1.58 -16.83
N LEU A 153 2.65 -0.56 -17.28
CA LEU A 153 3.69 -0.71 -18.31
C LEU A 153 4.72 -1.74 -17.86
N GLY A 154 5.13 -1.71 -16.58
CA GLY A 154 6.00 -2.73 -16.00
C GLY A 154 5.38 -4.13 -16.03
N SER A 155 4.07 -4.26 -15.79
CA SER A 155 3.36 -5.55 -15.88
C SER A 155 3.26 -6.07 -17.32
N PHE A 156 3.00 -5.19 -18.29
CA PHE A 156 2.96 -5.56 -19.70
C PHE A 156 4.33 -5.96 -20.22
N THR A 157 5.38 -5.21 -19.87
CA THR A 157 6.76 -5.57 -20.18
C THR A 157 7.12 -6.92 -19.57
N LEU A 158 6.74 -7.18 -18.31
CA LEU A 158 6.98 -8.46 -17.66
C LEU A 158 6.29 -9.62 -18.39
N SER A 159 5.03 -9.42 -18.79
CA SER A 159 4.26 -10.42 -19.53
C SER A 159 4.87 -10.70 -20.91
N PHE A 160 5.32 -9.65 -21.61
CA PHE A 160 6.01 -9.77 -22.89
C PHE A 160 7.33 -10.54 -22.76
N LEU A 161 8.17 -10.21 -21.77
CA LEU A 161 9.46 -10.88 -21.52
C LEU A 161 9.29 -12.36 -21.17
N MET A 162 8.24 -12.70 -20.41
CA MET A 162 7.91 -14.09 -20.10
C MET A 162 7.45 -14.87 -21.35
N ALA A 163 6.72 -14.23 -22.26
CA ALA A 163 6.24 -14.85 -23.49
C ALA A 163 7.34 -15.00 -24.57
N SER A 164 8.27 -14.04 -24.64
CA SER A 164 9.32 -14.02 -25.66
C SER A 164 10.50 -14.95 -25.37
N SER A 165 10.54 -15.64 -24.22
CA SER A 165 11.66 -16.48 -23.74
C SER A 165 13.03 -15.78 -23.68
N SER A 166 13.09 -14.46 -23.94
CA SER A 166 14.29 -13.63 -23.91
C SER A 166 14.46 -13.04 -22.51
N VAL A 167 14.80 -13.90 -21.54
CA VAL A 167 14.92 -13.49 -20.14
C VAL A 167 16.27 -12.83 -19.88
N ASN A 168 16.46 -11.63 -20.44
CA ASN A 168 17.50 -10.74 -19.92
C ASN A 168 17.11 -10.38 -18.48
N GLN A 169 17.87 -10.88 -17.51
CA GLN A 169 17.61 -10.72 -16.09
C GLN A 169 17.47 -9.26 -15.67
N ASN A 170 18.23 -8.34 -16.29
CA ASN A 170 18.16 -6.93 -15.97
C ASN A 170 16.84 -6.32 -16.41
N TYR A 171 16.36 -6.63 -17.62
CA TYR A 171 15.06 -6.16 -18.11
C TYR A 171 13.90 -6.73 -17.28
N TYR A 172 14.01 -7.99 -16.86
CA TYR A 172 13.04 -8.59 -15.95
C TYR A 172 12.97 -7.84 -14.61
N LEU A 173 14.12 -7.59 -13.97
CA LEU A 173 14.18 -6.87 -12.69
C LEU A 173 13.67 -5.43 -12.82
N LEU A 174 14.06 -4.71 -13.87
CA LEU A 174 13.58 -3.36 -14.17
C LEU A 174 12.05 -3.34 -14.30
N ALA A 175 11.46 -4.29 -15.04
CA ALA A 175 10.01 -4.38 -15.20
C ALA A 175 9.28 -4.63 -13.85
N VAL A 176 9.79 -5.54 -13.02
CA VAL A 176 9.25 -5.82 -11.68
C VAL A 176 9.37 -4.59 -10.78
N TYR A 177 10.53 -3.92 -10.76
CA TYR A 177 10.74 -2.72 -9.95
C TYR A 177 9.87 -1.56 -10.42
N ALA A 178 9.69 -1.38 -11.72
CA ALA A 178 8.83 -0.34 -12.28
C ALA A 178 7.38 -0.55 -11.85
N PHE A 179 6.87 -1.77 -12.03
CA PHE A 179 5.53 -2.12 -11.57
C PHE A 179 5.36 -1.83 -10.08
N LEU A 180 6.22 -2.40 -9.23
CA LEU A 180 6.09 -2.25 -7.78
C LEU A 180 6.22 -0.79 -7.35
N HIS A 181 7.25 -0.06 -7.83
CA HIS A 181 7.49 1.33 -7.46
C HIS A 181 6.30 2.22 -7.79
N PHE A 182 5.84 2.22 -9.04
CA PHE A 182 4.71 3.07 -9.42
C PHE A 182 3.39 2.59 -8.82
N GLN A 183 3.27 1.33 -8.41
CA GLN A 183 2.10 0.84 -7.69
C GLN A 183 2.06 1.34 -6.25
N TYR A 184 3.10 1.08 -5.44
CA TYR A 184 3.05 1.42 -4.01
C TYR A 184 3.50 2.86 -3.71
N ASN A 185 4.53 3.40 -4.38
CA ASN A 185 4.96 4.80 -4.21
C ASN A 185 4.16 5.77 -5.08
N GLY A 186 3.56 5.28 -6.16
CA GLY A 186 2.69 6.05 -7.04
C GLY A 186 1.22 5.90 -6.64
N TRP A 187 0.52 4.92 -7.22
CA TRP A 187 -0.92 4.73 -7.02
C TRP A 187 -1.36 4.73 -5.55
N PHE A 188 -0.84 3.80 -4.74
CA PHE A 188 -1.30 3.63 -3.36
C PHE A 188 -0.94 4.82 -2.47
N PHE A 189 0.32 5.25 -2.49
CA PHE A 189 0.79 6.36 -1.67
C PHE A 189 0.10 7.66 -2.05
N PHE A 190 0.01 8.02 -3.33
CA PHE A 190 -0.62 9.28 -3.74
C PHE A 190 -2.12 9.30 -3.44
N ALA A 191 -2.82 8.17 -3.56
CA ALA A 191 -4.21 8.10 -3.16
C ALA A 191 -4.40 8.26 -1.65
N CYS A 192 -3.54 7.64 -0.83
CA CYS A 192 -3.53 7.82 0.63
C CYS A 192 -3.23 9.27 1.02
N MET A 193 -2.23 9.88 0.38
CA MET A 193 -1.92 11.29 0.56
C MET A 193 -3.09 12.18 0.13
N GLY A 194 -3.77 11.88 -0.97
CA GLY A 194 -5.00 12.56 -1.37
C GLY A 194 -6.06 12.53 -0.27
N LEU A 195 -6.29 11.37 0.36
CA LEU A 195 -7.22 11.22 1.48
C LEU A 195 -6.81 12.05 2.71
N LEU A 196 -5.52 12.05 3.06
CA LEU A 196 -4.99 12.85 4.16
C LEU A 196 -5.14 14.36 3.88
N ILE A 197 -4.78 14.78 2.68
CA ILE A 197 -4.82 16.18 2.25
C ILE A 197 -6.27 16.68 2.18
N THR A 198 -7.22 15.87 1.73
CA THR A 198 -8.67 16.20 1.79
C THR A 198 -9.12 16.54 3.23
N GLN A 199 -8.53 15.92 4.26
CA GLN A 199 -8.83 16.27 5.65
C GLN A 199 -8.12 17.55 6.09
N ILE A 200 -6.83 17.69 5.75
CA ILE A 200 -6.03 18.85 6.12
C ILE A 200 -6.57 20.14 5.48
N GLU A 201 -7.10 20.08 4.25
CA GLU A 201 -7.71 21.23 3.56
C GLU A 201 -8.88 21.85 4.33
N LYS A 202 -9.54 21.09 5.23
CA LYS A 202 -10.59 21.63 6.10
C LYS A 202 -10.08 22.66 7.12
N ILE A 203 -8.76 22.76 7.31
CA ILE A 203 -8.11 23.79 8.13
C ILE A 203 -8.12 25.17 7.41
N GLY A 204 -8.22 25.20 6.08
CA GLY A 204 -8.43 26.40 5.26
C GLY A 204 -7.23 27.33 5.04
N THR A 205 -6.16 27.23 5.84
CA THR A 205 -5.03 28.20 5.83
C THR A 205 -3.74 27.70 5.17
N VAL A 206 -3.72 26.50 4.57
CA VAL A 206 -2.48 25.79 4.22
C VAL A 206 -2.26 25.50 2.73
N ASP A 207 -3.19 25.89 1.86
CA ASP A 207 -3.29 25.43 0.46
C ASP A 207 -2.02 25.62 -0.39
N LYS A 208 -1.36 26.78 -0.32
CA LYS A 208 -0.15 27.05 -1.13
C LYS A 208 0.98 26.07 -0.79
N LYS A 209 1.20 25.77 0.49
CA LYS A 209 2.26 24.86 0.94
C LYS A 209 1.95 23.42 0.54
N LEU A 210 0.68 23.01 0.60
CA LEU A 210 0.26 21.67 0.17
C LEU A 210 0.55 21.42 -1.31
N LYS A 211 0.41 22.44 -2.17
CA LYS A 211 0.77 22.33 -3.60
C LYS A 211 2.27 22.16 -3.83
N ILE A 212 3.10 22.85 -3.07
CA ILE A 212 4.57 22.68 -3.14
C ILE A 212 4.93 21.24 -2.76
N ILE A 213 4.37 20.74 -1.65
CA ILE A 213 4.57 19.36 -1.19
C ILE A 213 4.14 18.36 -2.28
N PHE A 214 2.99 18.58 -2.91
CA PHE A 214 2.53 17.75 -4.04
C PHE A 214 3.56 17.67 -5.16
N TRP A 215 4.12 18.80 -5.60
CA TRP A 215 5.09 18.82 -6.69
C TRP A 215 6.41 18.15 -6.33
N LEU A 216 6.90 18.37 -5.10
CA LEU A 216 8.10 17.70 -4.60
C LEU A 216 7.96 16.18 -4.67
N PHE A 217 6.82 15.62 -4.25
CA PHE A 217 6.58 14.19 -4.34
C PHE A 217 6.35 13.71 -5.77
N SER A 218 5.52 14.42 -6.55
CA SER A 218 5.11 14.00 -7.90
C SER A 218 6.30 13.93 -8.85
N ILE A 219 7.11 14.99 -8.90
CA ILE A 219 8.26 15.06 -9.79
C ILE A 219 9.31 14.05 -9.36
N ALA A 220 9.56 13.92 -8.04
CA ALA A 220 10.54 12.97 -7.53
C ALA A 220 10.14 11.50 -7.72
N CYS A 221 8.85 11.18 -7.80
CA CYS A 221 8.40 9.80 -7.94
C CYS A 221 8.93 9.13 -9.22
N ILE A 222 9.14 9.88 -10.30
CA ILE A 222 9.64 9.33 -11.57
C ILE A 222 11.11 8.89 -11.45
N PRO A 223 12.08 9.78 -11.14
CA PRO A 223 13.48 9.38 -10.99
C PRO A 223 13.74 8.46 -9.79
N ALA A 224 12.92 8.51 -8.73
CA ALA A 224 13.06 7.62 -7.58
C ALA A 224 12.87 6.13 -7.94
N TYR A 225 12.26 5.81 -9.09
CA TYR A 225 12.20 4.44 -9.61
C TYR A 225 13.59 3.82 -9.76
N TYR A 226 14.62 4.62 -10.07
CA TYR A 226 15.95 4.10 -10.31
C TYR A 226 16.75 3.78 -9.02
N LEU A 227 16.21 4.09 -7.83
CA LEU A 227 16.88 3.78 -6.55
C LEU A 227 17.24 2.29 -6.38
N PRO A 228 16.34 1.32 -6.65
CA PRO A 228 16.64 -0.11 -6.52
C PRO A 228 17.58 -0.65 -7.60
N VAL A 229 17.97 0.19 -8.56
CA VAL A 229 18.84 -0.16 -9.70
C VAL A 229 20.11 0.70 -9.74
N LEU A 230 20.46 1.36 -8.64
CA LEU A 230 21.74 2.04 -8.45
C LEU A 230 22.97 1.11 -8.57
N TRP A 231 22.77 -0.20 -8.54
CA TRP A 231 23.81 -1.20 -8.83
C TRP A 231 24.13 -1.33 -10.34
N LEU A 232 23.29 -0.79 -11.23
CA LEU A 232 23.62 -0.64 -12.65
C LEU A 232 24.60 0.53 -12.84
N SER A 233 25.39 0.48 -13.91
CA SER A 233 26.29 1.56 -14.30
C SER A 233 25.50 2.78 -14.77
N ILE A 234 25.11 3.67 -13.85
CA ILE A 234 24.36 4.90 -14.12
C ILE A 234 25.34 6.06 -14.27
N PRO A 235 25.23 6.90 -15.32
CA PRO A 235 26.04 8.12 -15.45
C PRO A 235 25.87 9.06 -14.25
N LEU A 236 26.90 9.85 -13.92
CA LEU A 236 26.89 10.75 -12.76
C LEU A 236 25.64 11.67 -12.71
N MET A 237 25.24 12.23 -13.85
CA MET A 237 24.03 13.06 -13.94
C MET A 237 22.76 12.29 -13.53
N GLY A 238 22.64 11.03 -13.94
CA GLY A 238 21.53 10.16 -13.54
C GLY A 238 21.55 9.90 -12.03
N TYR A 239 22.71 9.60 -11.46
CA TYR A 239 22.88 9.43 -10.02
C TYR A 239 22.45 10.68 -9.23
N VAL A 240 22.90 11.88 -9.63
CA VAL A 240 22.54 13.14 -8.96
C VAL A 240 21.02 13.36 -8.99
N ILE A 241 20.35 13.10 -10.12
CA ILE A 241 18.89 13.21 -10.24
C ILE A 241 18.17 12.27 -9.27
N ILE A 242 18.69 11.04 -9.09
CA ILE A 242 18.13 10.06 -8.15
C ILE A 242 18.27 10.53 -6.70
N VAL A 243 19.44 11.08 -6.32
CA VAL A 243 19.67 11.62 -4.98
C VAL A 243 18.75 12.81 -4.70
N LEU A 244 18.63 13.74 -5.66
CA LEU A 244 17.72 14.88 -5.56
C LEU A 244 16.26 14.45 -5.43
N ALA A 245 15.86 13.36 -6.09
CA ALA A 245 14.52 12.80 -5.95
C ALA A 245 14.24 12.31 -4.52
N ALA A 246 15.16 11.54 -3.93
CA ALA A 246 15.03 11.08 -2.55
C ALA A 246 15.01 12.27 -1.57
N ALA A 247 15.87 13.26 -1.76
CA ALA A 247 15.91 14.47 -0.95
C ALA A 247 14.62 15.30 -1.08
N ALA A 248 14.07 15.46 -2.28
CA ALA A 248 12.82 16.19 -2.50
C ALA A 248 11.64 15.56 -1.77
N GLN A 249 11.51 14.23 -1.76
CA GLN A 249 10.47 13.54 -1.00
C GLN A 249 10.65 13.70 0.51
N TRP A 250 11.89 13.64 1.01
CA TRP A 250 12.21 13.88 2.41
C TRP A 250 11.85 15.30 2.86
N ILE A 251 12.22 16.31 2.07
CA ILE A 251 11.90 17.72 2.32
C ILE A 251 10.39 17.93 2.27
N GLY A 252 9.70 17.40 1.26
CA GLY A 252 8.25 17.49 1.13
C GLY A 252 7.52 16.89 2.33
N TRP A 253 7.99 15.74 2.84
CA TRP A 253 7.45 15.15 4.06
C TRP A 253 7.71 16.01 5.30
N GLY A 254 8.93 16.52 5.48
CA GLY A 254 9.27 17.43 6.57
C GLY A 254 8.40 18.69 6.58
N MET A 255 8.15 19.28 5.42
CA MET A 255 7.22 20.41 5.27
C MET A 255 5.80 20.06 5.72
N LEU A 256 5.31 18.86 5.38
CA LEU A 256 3.98 18.40 5.81
C LEU A 256 3.92 18.19 7.32
N LEU A 257 4.95 17.59 7.92
CA LEU A 257 5.04 17.43 9.38
C LEU A 257 5.04 18.79 10.10
N VAL A 258 5.78 19.78 9.58
CA VAL A 258 5.76 21.15 10.14
C VAL A 258 4.36 21.76 10.07
N ILE A 259 3.61 21.56 8.98
CA ILE A 259 2.21 22.02 8.89
C ILE A 259 1.34 21.35 9.95
N ILE A 260 1.47 20.03 10.13
CA ILE A 260 0.71 19.26 11.12
C ILE A 260 1.04 19.73 12.54
N CYS A 261 2.33 19.92 12.87
CA CYS A 261 2.77 20.39 14.18
C CYS A 261 2.30 21.82 14.48
N LYS A 262 2.41 22.75 13.52
CA LYS A 262 1.95 24.14 13.71
C LYS A 262 0.44 24.25 13.89
N ASN A 263 -0.33 23.34 13.28
CA ASN A 263 -1.79 23.31 13.38
C ASN A 263 -2.28 22.14 14.24
N HIS A 264 -1.49 21.68 15.20
CA HIS A 264 -1.74 20.43 15.93
C HIS A 264 -3.14 20.39 16.55
N ALA A 265 -3.58 21.46 17.23
CA ALA A 265 -4.90 21.53 17.84
C ALA A 265 -6.05 21.34 16.83
N GLN A 266 -5.93 21.91 15.63
CA GLN A 266 -6.91 21.75 14.55
C GLN A 266 -6.81 20.35 13.91
N PHE A 267 -5.60 19.83 13.72
CA PHE A 267 -5.37 18.47 13.24
C PHE A 267 -5.98 17.40 14.16
N LEU A 268 -5.87 17.61 15.48
CA LEU A 268 -6.54 16.77 16.47
C LEU A 268 -8.08 16.82 16.34
N ARG A 269 -8.68 17.85 15.74
CA ARG A 269 -10.14 17.91 15.51
C ARG A 269 -10.56 17.22 14.21
N LEU A 270 -9.66 17.05 13.23
CA LEU A 270 -9.95 16.40 11.95
C LEU A 270 -10.26 14.91 12.08
N PHE A 271 -9.63 14.25 13.04
CA PHE A 271 -9.62 12.80 13.18
C PHE A 271 -10.13 12.39 14.55
N HIS A 272 -11.08 11.45 14.63
CA HIS A 272 -11.51 10.93 15.92
C HIS A 272 -10.40 10.18 16.66
N LYS A 273 -10.33 10.33 17.99
CA LYS A 273 -9.24 9.80 18.84
C LYS A 273 -8.98 8.30 18.63
N LYS A 274 -10.05 7.51 18.40
CA LYS A 274 -9.98 6.05 18.27
C LYS A 274 -9.14 5.54 17.07
N GLY A 275 -9.01 6.33 15.99
CA GLY A 275 -8.20 5.96 14.81
C GLY A 275 -6.97 6.84 14.58
N ARG A 276 -6.90 8.02 15.21
CA ARG A 276 -5.84 9.00 14.99
C ARG A 276 -4.43 8.47 15.30
N TRP A 277 -4.30 7.65 16.34
CA TRP A 277 -3.03 7.05 16.72
C TRP A 277 -2.46 6.13 15.63
N LEU A 278 -3.31 5.41 14.88
CA LEU A 278 -2.87 4.63 13.71
C LEU A 278 -2.34 5.53 12.58
N VAL A 279 -2.97 6.68 12.37
CA VAL A 279 -2.51 7.68 11.39
C VAL A 279 -1.13 8.22 11.79
N TYR A 280 -0.90 8.48 13.08
CA TYR A 280 0.43 8.86 13.57
C TYR A 280 1.47 7.75 13.39
N LEU A 281 1.13 6.50 13.72
CA LEU A 281 2.03 5.36 13.51
C LEU A 281 2.38 5.17 12.03
N SER A 282 1.42 5.35 11.14
CA SER A 282 1.68 5.36 9.68
C SER A 282 2.62 6.50 9.28
N GLY A 283 2.46 7.70 9.86
CA GLY A 283 3.39 8.82 9.65
C GLY A 283 4.81 8.54 10.15
N ILE A 284 4.96 7.85 11.28
CA ILE A 284 6.26 7.39 11.78
C ILE A 284 6.87 6.36 10.83
N ALA A 285 6.09 5.36 10.40
CA ALA A 285 6.54 4.36 9.43
C ALA A 285 6.97 5.00 8.09
N LEU A 286 6.25 6.03 7.62
CA LEU A 286 6.60 6.77 6.41
C LEU A 286 7.89 7.56 6.59
N SER A 287 8.10 8.15 7.77
CA SER A 287 9.36 8.83 8.12
C SER A 287 10.53 7.85 8.08
N ILE A 288 10.38 6.67 8.68
CA ILE A 288 11.41 5.62 8.62
C ILE A 288 11.65 5.20 7.16
N LYS A 289 10.58 4.95 6.38
CA LYS A 289 10.69 4.56 4.97
C LYS A 289 11.45 5.58 4.14
N LEU A 290 11.11 6.87 4.24
CA LEU A 290 11.77 7.91 3.45
C LEU A 290 13.22 8.15 3.90
N LEU A 291 13.51 7.98 5.18
CA LEU A 291 14.88 8.03 5.70
C LEU A 291 15.72 6.87 5.13
N LEU A 292 15.20 5.63 5.17
CA LEU A 292 15.85 4.47 4.56
C LEU A 292 16.06 4.66 3.06
N GLN A 293 15.09 5.28 2.37
CA GLN A 293 15.20 5.61 0.96
C GLN A 293 16.35 6.61 0.71
N LEU A 294 16.47 7.66 1.52
CA LEU A 294 17.58 8.61 1.44
C LEU A 294 18.92 7.92 1.70
N ILE A 295 19.01 7.11 2.76
CA ILE A 295 20.23 6.36 3.12
C ILE A 295 20.65 5.40 1.99
N SER A 296 19.70 4.77 1.30
CA SER A 296 19.97 3.85 0.19
C SER A 296 20.60 4.49 -1.05
N THR A 297 20.68 5.82 -1.10
CA THR A 297 21.42 6.55 -2.14
C THR A 297 22.94 6.42 -1.98
N ILE A 298 23.42 6.13 -0.76
CA ILE A 298 24.84 5.93 -0.49
C ILE A 298 25.29 4.60 -1.13
N PRO A 299 26.28 4.59 -2.05
CA PRO A 299 26.61 3.40 -2.85
C PRO A 299 26.90 2.13 -2.04
N SER A 300 27.65 2.24 -0.95
CA SER A 300 27.96 1.10 -0.07
C SER A 300 26.71 0.50 0.60
N LEU A 301 25.74 1.35 0.93
CA LEU A 301 24.48 0.92 1.55
C LEU A 301 23.46 0.44 0.52
N SER A 302 23.53 0.92 -0.72
CA SER A 302 22.68 0.47 -1.82
C SER A 302 22.88 -1.02 -2.12
N HIS A 303 24.14 -1.47 -2.18
CA HIS A 303 24.46 -2.89 -2.40
C HIS A 303 23.91 -3.78 -1.28
N LEU A 304 23.94 -3.30 -0.03
CA LEU A 304 23.37 -4.01 1.13
C LEU A 304 21.83 -3.98 1.12
N ALA A 305 21.23 -2.84 0.76
CA ALA A 305 19.79 -2.66 0.78
C ALA A 305 19.06 -3.50 -0.29
N PHE A 306 19.66 -3.62 -1.48
CA PHE A 306 19.05 -4.31 -2.62
C PHE A 306 19.65 -5.69 -2.92
N GLY A 307 20.79 -6.05 -2.31
CA GLY A 307 21.43 -7.36 -2.47
C GLY A 307 20.81 -8.48 -1.64
N PHE A 308 20.13 -8.17 -0.54
CA PHE A 308 19.60 -9.16 0.40
C PHE A 308 18.05 -9.21 0.41
N ARG A 309 17.49 -10.38 0.06
CA ARG A 309 16.04 -10.60 0.00
C ARG A 309 15.30 -10.22 1.30
N PRO A 310 15.76 -10.57 2.52
CA PRO A 310 15.06 -10.20 3.75
C PRO A 310 14.93 -8.68 3.94
N VAL A 311 15.94 -7.91 3.51
CA VAL A 311 15.92 -6.43 3.58
C VAL A 311 14.86 -5.86 2.64
N VAL A 312 14.82 -6.35 1.39
CA VAL A 312 13.78 -5.95 0.41
C VAL A 312 12.39 -6.32 0.91
N ILE A 313 12.22 -7.53 1.48
CA ILE A 313 10.96 -7.97 2.08
C ILE A 313 10.55 -7.06 3.24
N GLY A 314 11.47 -6.72 4.15
CA GLY A 314 11.22 -5.80 5.26
C GLY A 314 10.79 -4.41 4.79
N TYR A 315 11.46 -3.85 3.78
CA TYR A 315 11.11 -2.58 3.17
C TYR A 315 9.69 -2.61 2.54
N LEU A 316 9.36 -3.67 1.81
CA LEU A 316 8.02 -3.85 1.24
C LEU A 316 6.94 -3.96 2.33
N HIS A 317 7.20 -4.70 3.41
CA HIS A 317 6.27 -4.78 4.55
C HIS A 317 6.14 -3.42 5.25
N LEU A 318 7.21 -2.61 5.30
CA LEU A 318 7.18 -1.30 5.97
C LEU A 318 6.24 -0.38 5.22
N MET A 319 6.37 -0.36 3.89
CA MET A 319 5.51 0.45 3.04
C MET A 319 4.07 -0.07 2.98
N LEU A 320 3.85 -1.37 2.80
CA LEU A 320 2.51 -1.93 2.59
C LEU A 320 1.72 -2.11 3.89
N LEU A 321 2.32 -2.69 4.93
CA LEU A 321 1.67 -2.86 6.23
C LEU A 321 1.82 -1.62 7.10
N GLY A 322 3.04 -1.14 7.29
CA GLY A 322 3.35 -0.04 8.21
C GLY A 322 2.81 1.31 7.74
N VAL A 323 3.00 1.67 6.47
CA VAL A 323 2.51 2.95 5.93
C VAL A 323 1.07 2.81 5.46
N ILE A 324 0.84 2.07 4.38
CA ILE A 324 -0.45 2.05 3.66
C ILE A 324 -1.55 1.42 4.53
N SER A 325 -1.36 0.21 5.06
CA SER A 325 -2.44 -0.48 5.78
C SER A 325 -2.79 0.19 7.11
N LEU A 326 -1.79 0.65 7.90
CA LEU A 326 -2.07 1.46 9.10
C LEU A 326 -2.75 2.78 8.76
N PHE A 327 -2.38 3.45 7.66
CA PHE A 327 -3.07 4.66 7.22
C PHE A 327 -4.54 4.38 6.88
N LEU A 328 -4.82 3.36 6.06
CA LEU A 328 -6.18 3.03 5.64
C LEU A 328 -7.06 2.64 6.83
N LEU A 329 -6.56 1.77 7.72
CA LEU A 329 -7.27 1.43 8.97
C LEU A 329 -7.48 2.65 9.86
N GLY A 330 -6.43 3.46 10.03
CA GLY A 330 -6.48 4.71 10.78
C GLY A 330 -7.50 5.69 10.22
N TYR A 331 -7.55 5.86 8.90
CA TYR A 331 -8.50 6.72 8.21
C TYR A 331 -9.94 6.23 8.39
N ILE A 332 -10.18 4.93 8.22
CA ILE A 332 -11.49 4.29 8.45
C ILE A 332 -11.97 4.55 9.88
N PHE A 333 -11.10 4.33 10.85
CA PHE A 333 -11.40 4.45 12.28
C PHE A 333 -11.54 5.90 12.74
N ALA A 334 -10.70 6.79 12.23
CA ALA A 334 -10.69 8.19 12.59
C ALA A 334 -11.86 8.96 11.99
N ASN A 335 -12.35 8.56 10.82
CA ASN A 335 -13.57 9.12 10.22
C ASN A 335 -14.85 8.40 10.68
N GLN A 336 -14.74 7.50 11.68
CA GLN A 336 -15.87 6.73 12.24
C GLN A 336 -16.70 5.98 11.17
N LEU A 337 -16.05 5.52 10.10
CA LEU A 337 -16.72 4.78 9.02
C LEU A 337 -17.26 3.43 9.53
N ILE A 338 -16.68 2.91 10.60
CA ILE A 338 -17.14 1.74 11.36
C ILE A 338 -17.11 2.07 12.85
N LYS A 339 -18.06 1.52 13.61
CA LYS A 339 -18.05 1.59 15.08
C LYS A 339 -16.92 0.70 15.64
N ILE A 340 -16.04 1.32 16.41
CA ILE A 340 -14.93 0.63 17.10
C ILE A 340 -15.33 0.44 18.55
N GLY A 341 -15.39 -0.82 19.00
CA GLY A 341 -15.48 -1.13 20.42
C GLY A 341 -14.24 -1.88 20.91
N TYR A 342 -14.43 -2.66 21.99
CA TYR A 342 -13.34 -3.33 22.71
C TYR A 342 -12.46 -4.25 21.83
N TYR A 343 -13.03 -5.28 21.20
CA TYR A 343 -12.23 -6.25 20.42
C TYR A 343 -11.53 -5.61 19.21
N ALA A 344 -12.15 -4.62 18.56
CA ALA A 344 -11.50 -3.89 17.46
C ALA A 344 -10.30 -3.07 17.94
N LYS A 345 -10.38 -2.45 19.13
CA LYS A 345 -9.25 -1.76 19.75
C LYS A 345 -8.14 -2.74 20.12
N MET A 346 -8.48 -3.84 20.80
CA MET A 346 -7.53 -4.89 21.18
C MET A 346 -6.86 -5.52 19.96
N GLY A 347 -7.64 -5.90 18.96
CA GLY A 347 -7.14 -6.44 17.69
C GLY A 347 -6.21 -5.48 16.95
N SER A 348 -6.48 -4.18 16.99
CA SER A 348 -5.58 -3.16 16.42
C SER A 348 -4.22 -3.12 17.14
N ILE A 349 -4.21 -3.26 18.47
CA ILE A 349 -2.98 -3.30 19.26
C ILE A 349 -2.18 -4.56 18.93
N VAL A 350 -2.83 -5.74 18.95
CA VAL A 350 -2.21 -7.03 18.62
C VAL A 350 -1.64 -7.02 17.20
N PHE A 351 -2.40 -6.50 16.23
CA PHE A 351 -1.96 -6.37 14.83
C PHE A 351 -0.68 -5.54 14.70
N ILE A 352 -0.57 -4.43 15.43
CA ILE A 352 0.60 -3.54 15.37
C ILE A 352 1.80 -4.13 16.08
N ILE A 353 1.60 -4.77 17.24
CA ILE A 353 2.67 -5.54 17.88
C ILE A 353 3.22 -6.57 16.89
N GLY A 354 2.34 -7.30 16.20
CA GLY A 354 2.73 -8.22 15.14
C GLY A 354 3.55 -7.55 14.02
N ILE A 355 3.11 -6.39 13.50
CA ILE A 355 3.87 -5.64 12.48
C ILE A 355 5.25 -5.22 12.99
N VAL A 356 5.34 -4.65 14.20
CA VAL A 356 6.61 -4.17 14.76
C VAL A 356 7.58 -5.34 14.96
N VAL A 357 7.12 -6.43 15.58
CA VAL A 357 7.94 -7.62 15.79
C VAL A 357 8.37 -8.24 14.46
N ASN A 358 7.47 -8.31 13.45
CA ASN A 358 7.82 -8.80 12.12
C ASN A 358 8.96 -7.98 11.50
N GLN A 359 8.92 -6.66 11.66
CA GLN A 359 9.97 -5.78 11.11
C GLN A 359 11.29 -5.90 11.85
N ILE A 360 11.26 -6.04 13.17
CA ILE A 360 12.48 -6.29 13.95
C ILE A 360 13.10 -7.62 13.51
N LEU A 361 12.32 -8.70 13.39
CA LEU A 361 12.82 -9.99 12.95
C LEU A 361 13.40 -9.95 11.53
N LEU A 362 12.74 -9.28 10.58
CA LEU A 362 13.25 -9.14 9.21
C LEU A 362 14.51 -8.26 9.15
N LEU A 363 14.59 -7.21 9.97
CA LEU A 363 15.78 -6.37 10.08
C LEU A 363 16.95 -7.17 10.65
N VAL A 364 16.71 -7.93 11.71
CA VAL A 364 17.72 -8.79 12.35
C VAL A 364 18.18 -9.90 11.39
N GLN A 365 17.25 -10.54 10.66
CA GLN A 365 17.55 -11.50 9.60
C GLN A 365 18.35 -10.88 8.45
N GLY A 366 18.01 -9.65 8.04
CA GLY A 366 18.73 -8.92 7.00
C GLY A 366 20.15 -8.56 7.43
N ALA A 367 20.31 -8.01 8.64
CA ALA A 367 21.60 -7.62 9.19
C ALA A 367 22.52 -8.84 9.43
N SER A 368 21.97 -9.95 9.94
CA SER A 368 22.77 -11.17 10.15
C SER A 368 23.21 -11.78 8.81
N ALA A 369 22.35 -11.73 7.78
CA ALA A 369 22.69 -12.21 6.44
C ALA A 369 23.85 -11.43 5.81
N MET A 370 24.01 -10.13 6.12
CA MET A 370 25.16 -9.33 5.68
C MET A 370 26.49 -9.81 6.27
N ASN A 371 26.45 -10.37 7.48
CA ASN A 371 27.60 -10.96 8.15
C ASN A 371 27.70 -12.49 7.92
N TYR A 372 26.87 -13.05 7.02
CA TYR A 372 26.76 -14.49 6.76
C TYR A 372 26.41 -15.32 8.01
N ILE A 373 25.76 -14.71 9.01
CA ILE A 373 25.32 -15.37 10.24
C ILE A 373 23.87 -15.82 10.06
N GLY A 374 23.66 -17.14 10.10
CA GLY A 374 22.32 -17.74 10.18
C GLY A 374 21.73 -17.61 11.58
N ILE A 375 20.48 -17.14 11.69
CA ILE A 375 19.78 -17.07 12.97
C ILE A 375 18.93 -18.32 13.13
N PRO A 376 19.12 -19.10 14.22
CA PRO A 376 18.29 -20.28 14.47
C PRO A 376 16.83 -19.89 14.70
N PHE A 377 15.90 -20.72 14.24
CA PHE A 377 14.45 -20.57 14.42
C PHE A 377 13.83 -19.26 13.89
N ILE A 378 14.50 -18.55 12.98
CA ILE A 378 14.00 -17.27 12.46
C ILE A 378 12.70 -17.43 11.66
N ASN A 379 12.55 -18.53 10.93
CA ASN A 379 11.38 -18.78 10.08
C ASN A 379 10.15 -19.14 10.93
N GLU A 380 10.35 -19.92 11.98
CA GLU A 380 9.37 -20.30 12.99
C GLU A 380 8.90 -19.07 13.77
N SER A 381 9.84 -18.20 14.15
CA SER A 381 9.54 -16.91 14.78
C SER A 381 8.69 -16.01 13.86
N LEU A 382 9.05 -15.91 12.58
CA LEU A 382 8.26 -15.16 11.59
C LEU A 382 6.88 -15.77 11.34
N PHE A 383 6.74 -17.10 11.43
CA PHE A 383 5.46 -17.78 11.37
C PHE A 383 4.57 -17.47 12.58
N ILE A 384 5.10 -17.53 13.80
CA ILE A 384 4.38 -17.13 15.03
C ILE A 384 3.90 -15.69 14.92
N VAL A 385 4.76 -14.78 14.43
CA VAL A 385 4.37 -13.39 14.25
C VAL A 385 3.29 -13.22 13.18
N ALA A 386 3.32 -13.99 12.09
CA ALA A 386 2.23 -14.00 11.12
C ALA A 386 0.89 -14.42 11.75
N LEU A 387 0.91 -15.41 12.66
CA LEU A 387 -0.29 -15.79 13.43
C LEU A 387 -0.76 -14.65 14.33
N ILE A 388 0.13 -13.93 15.01
CA ILE A 388 -0.21 -12.76 15.84
C ILE A 388 -0.91 -11.68 14.99
N ILE A 389 -0.36 -11.37 13.81
CA ILE A 389 -0.94 -10.42 12.85
C ILE A 389 -2.35 -10.88 12.44
N PHE A 390 -2.51 -12.16 12.09
CA PHE A 390 -3.81 -12.75 11.73
C PHE A 390 -4.82 -12.67 12.88
N ILE A 391 -4.44 -13.03 14.11
CA ILE A 391 -5.29 -12.94 15.30
C ILE A 391 -5.74 -11.50 15.55
N GLY A 392 -4.84 -10.53 15.43
CA GLY A 392 -5.18 -9.11 15.55
C GLY A 392 -6.27 -8.68 14.56
N LEU A 393 -6.14 -9.11 13.30
CA LEU A 393 -7.13 -8.84 12.26
C LEU A 393 -8.44 -9.61 12.46
N PHE A 394 -8.38 -10.82 12.99
CA PHE A 394 -9.55 -11.62 13.31
C PHE A 394 -10.38 -10.92 14.40
N LEU A 395 -9.75 -10.44 15.46
CA LEU A 395 -10.39 -9.66 16.53
C LEU A 395 -11.04 -8.37 16.02
N ILE A 396 -10.41 -7.67 15.06
CA ILE A 396 -11.01 -6.50 14.39
C ILE A 396 -12.31 -6.88 13.67
N ASN A 397 -12.38 -8.08 13.09
CA ASN A 397 -13.55 -8.56 12.36
C ASN A 397 -14.64 -9.19 13.25
N ILE A 398 -14.33 -9.75 14.43
CA ILE A 398 -15.31 -10.40 15.34
C ILE A 398 -16.36 -9.41 15.89
N GLN A 399 -15.92 -8.23 16.35
CA GLN A 399 -16.83 -7.24 16.96
C GLN A 399 -17.98 -6.81 16.04
N ARG A 400 -17.83 -7.07 14.75
CA ARG A 400 -18.72 -6.65 13.69
C ARG A 400 -20.09 -7.34 13.73
N GLU A 401 -20.18 -8.56 14.26
CA GLU A 401 -21.45 -9.33 14.29
C GLU A 401 -22.31 -9.01 15.51
N LEU A 402 -21.68 -8.66 16.64
CA LEU A 402 -22.39 -8.42 17.91
C LEU A 402 -23.25 -7.16 17.92
N ASN A 403 -22.97 -6.18 17.04
CA ASN A 403 -23.72 -4.91 16.96
C ASN A 403 -24.91 -4.94 15.96
N TYR A 404 -25.23 -6.10 15.38
CA TYR A 404 -26.39 -6.26 14.49
C TYR A 404 -27.61 -6.91 15.16
N LYS A 405 -27.46 -7.40 16.39
CA LYS A 405 -28.55 -8.04 17.15
C LYS A 405 -29.24 -7.13 18.18
N ASN A 406 -28.86 -5.85 18.27
CA ASN A 406 -29.52 -4.87 19.14
C ASN A 406 -30.04 -3.67 18.35
#